data_AF-A0A930VHM3-F1
#
_entry.id   AF-A0A930VHM3-F1
#
_cell.length_a   1.000
_cell.length_b   1.000
_cell.length_c   1.000
_cell.angle_alpha   90.00
_cell.angle_beta   90.00
_cell.angle_gamma   90.00
#
_symmetry.space_group_name_H-M   'P 1'
#
loop_
_entity.id
_entity.type
_entity.pdbx_description
1 polymer ?
#
loop_
_entity_poly.entity_id
_entity_poly.type
_entity_poly.pdbx_seq_one_letter_code
_entity_poly.pdbx_strand_id
1 'polypeptide(L)'
;MTAAISLSAVAGAPAHAAPPIAADSAQVTTTLLTLKFPSCEGCEVGVASFVLGSTDDWSAKPKVVKDGTVRFVVPKDRTDGLSITVRAPWEGATGYVTNVALRYKGQDTWDRVDFATARTAKRASACWAGTDQDAATMKVRVRKVQVEGYGGKVAGTIAWAAVTQDWLRPVVASPHGVVGTQDVMPCMES
;
A
#
# COMPACT_ATOMS: atom_id res chain seq x y z
N MET A 1 -18.12 34.53 85.92
CA MET A 1 -17.15 33.69 85.19
C MET A 1 -17.52 33.77 83.72
N THR A 2 -16.72 34.48 82.93
CA THR A 2 -17.02 34.80 81.53
C THR A 2 -16.07 33.98 80.66
N ALA A 3 -16.61 33.08 79.82
CA ALA A 3 -15.81 32.22 78.93
C ALA A 3 -15.79 32.81 77.52
N ALA A 4 -14.59 33.06 76.99
CA ALA A 4 -14.37 33.53 75.63
C ALA A 4 -14.12 32.35 74.69
N ILE A 5 -14.81 32.33 73.54
CA ILE A 5 -14.66 31.32 72.49
C ILE A 5 -13.78 31.92 71.38
N SER A 6 -12.61 31.31 71.15
CA SER A 6 -11.68 31.69 70.09
C SER A 6 -12.05 30.98 68.78
N LEU A 7 -12.28 31.76 67.70
CA LEU A 7 -12.41 31.25 66.34
C LEU A 7 -11.01 31.06 65.71
N SER A 8 -10.69 29.83 65.31
CA SER A 8 -9.50 29.52 64.50
C SER A 8 -9.82 29.65 63.02
N ALA A 9 -9.14 30.56 62.32
CA ALA A 9 -9.20 30.71 60.86
C ALA A 9 -8.31 29.66 60.18
N VAL A 10 -8.88 28.88 59.25
CA VAL A 10 -8.15 27.88 58.46
C VAL A 10 -7.60 28.57 57.21
N ALA A 11 -6.28 28.68 57.11
CA ALA A 11 -5.61 29.22 55.92
C ALA A 11 -5.56 28.15 54.82
N GLY A 12 -6.27 28.38 53.71
CA GLY A 12 -6.21 27.52 52.53
C GLY A 12 -4.89 27.71 51.78
N ALA A 13 -4.15 26.62 51.57
CA ALA A 13 -2.94 26.62 50.75
C ALA A 13 -3.29 26.79 49.26
N PRO A 14 -2.51 27.55 48.47
CA PRO A 14 -2.73 27.66 47.04
C PRO A 14 -2.34 26.33 46.37
N ALA A 15 -3.33 25.67 45.75
CA ALA A 15 -3.08 24.53 44.88
C ALA A 15 -2.26 25.00 43.67
N HIS A 16 -0.98 24.64 43.62
CA HIS A 16 -0.19 24.74 42.41
C HIS A 16 -0.73 23.72 41.40
N ALA A 17 -1.49 24.22 40.42
CA ALA A 17 -1.87 23.41 39.27
C ALA A 17 -0.61 22.99 38.53
N ALA A 18 -0.38 21.68 38.44
CA ALA A 18 0.68 21.14 37.59
C ALA A 18 0.43 21.57 36.14
N PRO A 19 1.46 21.98 35.38
CA PRO A 19 1.29 22.28 33.96
C PRO A 19 0.79 21.02 33.24
N PRO A 20 -0.15 21.14 32.29
CA PRO A 20 -0.56 20.01 31.48
C PRO A 20 0.64 19.52 30.68
N ILE A 21 1.00 18.24 30.86
CA ILE A 21 1.93 17.55 29.98
C ILE A 21 1.23 17.47 28.62
N ALA A 22 1.64 18.33 27.69
CA ALA A 22 1.21 18.21 26.31
C ALA A 22 1.71 16.86 25.79
N ALA A 23 0.79 15.91 25.57
CA ALA A 23 1.09 14.71 24.81
C ALA A 23 1.40 15.16 23.38
N ASP A 24 2.69 15.22 23.03
CA ASP A 24 3.14 15.50 21.68
C ASP A 24 2.70 14.33 20.80
N SER A 25 1.53 14.49 20.20
CA SER A 25 0.97 13.52 19.27
C SER A 25 1.74 13.69 17.98
N ALA A 26 2.87 12.99 17.85
CA ALA A 26 3.66 13.02 16.62
C ALA A 26 2.71 12.79 15.43
N GLN A 27 2.52 13.83 14.62
CA GLN A 27 1.60 13.72 13.48
C GLN A 27 2.21 12.74 12.49
N VAL A 28 1.54 11.59 12.31
CA VAL A 28 1.92 10.63 11.27
C VAL A 28 1.77 11.34 9.93
N THR A 29 2.88 11.57 9.25
CA THR A 29 2.87 12.13 7.90
C THR A 29 2.32 11.08 6.95
N THR A 30 1.47 11.49 6.03
CA THR A 30 0.79 10.57 5.11
C THR A 30 0.96 11.00 3.66
N THR A 31 0.87 10.02 2.76
CA THR A 31 0.78 10.17 1.32
C THR A 31 -0.61 9.76 0.87
N LEU A 32 -1.28 10.63 0.11
CA LEU A 32 -2.48 10.29 -0.63
C LEU A 32 -2.09 9.55 -1.92
N LEU A 33 -2.14 8.22 -1.88
CA LEU A 33 -1.90 7.36 -3.04
C LEU A 33 -3.19 7.23 -3.87
N THR A 34 -3.17 7.78 -5.08
CA THR A 34 -4.26 7.66 -6.07
C THR A 34 -3.87 6.65 -7.14
N LEU A 35 -4.62 5.55 -7.23
CA LEU A 35 -4.44 4.53 -8.25
C LEU A 35 -5.54 4.63 -9.30
N LYS A 36 -5.15 4.81 -10.57
CA LYS A 36 -6.08 4.95 -11.70
C LYS A 36 -6.15 3.64 -12.49
N PHE A 37 -7.34 3.06 -12.56
CA PHE A 37 -7.67 1.79 -13.20
C PHE A 37 -8.69 1.97 -14.34
N PRO A 38 -8.33 2.63 -15.45
CA PRO A 38 -9.27 2.93 -16.54
C PRO A 38 -9.81 1.69 -17.26
N SER A 39 -9.29 0.49 -16.97
CA SER A 39 -9.69 -0.77 -17.61
C SER A 39 -10.18 -1.83 -16.62
N CYS A 40 -10.53 -1.46 -15.39
CA CYS A 40 -10.83 -2.41 -14.31
C CYS A 40 -11.88 -1.85 -13.31
N GLU A 41 -13.07 -1.50 -13.80
CA GLU A 41 -14.17 -1.13 -12.91
C GLU A 41 -14.61 -2.33 -12.06
N GLY A 42 -14.88 -2.12 -10.77
CA GLY A 42 -15.28 -3.19 -9.86
C GLY A 42 -14.15 -4.10 -9.38
N CYS A 43 -12.89 -3.81 -9.74
CA CYS A 43 -11.75 -4.56 -9.24
C CYS A 43 -11.48 -4.23 -7.77
N GLU A 44 -11.22 -5.26 -6.96
CA GLU A 44 -10.78 -5.07 -5.58
C GLU A 44 -9.27 -4.84 -5.57
N VAL A 45 -8.84 -3.81 -4.85
CA VAL A 45 -7.46 -3.35 -4.79
C VAL A 45 -7.00 -3.36 -3.34
N GLY A 46 -5.90 -4.06 -3.08
CA GLY A 46 -5.20 -4.03 -1.79
C GLY A 46 -3.91 -3.24 -1.91
N VAL A 47 -3.49 -2.65 -0.79
CA VAL A 47 -2.15 -2.08 -0.63
C VAL A 47 -1.58 -2.56 0.70
N ALA A 48 -0.33 -3.01 0.66
CA ALA A 48 0.40 -3.47 1.84
C ALA A 48 1.88 -3.14 1.68
N SER A 49 2.54 -2.80 2.78
CA SER A 49 3.99 -2.63 2.86
C SER A 49 4.57 -3.72 3.73
N PHE A 50 5.59 -4.39 3.19
CA PHE A 50 6.36 -5.39 3.92
C PHE A 50 7.78 -5.43 3.36
N VAL A 51 8.74 -5.00 4.19
CA VAL A 51 10.17 -5.09 3.90
C VAL A 51 10.77 -6.26 4.67
N LEU A 52 11.44 -7.17 3.98
CA LEU A 52 12.03 -8.37 4.56
C LEU A 52 13.07 -7.98 5.61
N GLY A 53 12.94 -8.55 6.81
CA GLY A 53 13.79 -8.22 7.96
C GLY A 53 13.23 -7.11 8.85
N SER A 54 12.17 -6.42 8.42
CA SER A 54 11.36 -5.55 9.28
C SER A 54 10.30 -6.35 10.02
N THR A 55 10.01 -5.99 11.27
CA THR A 55 8.86 -6.49 12.04
C THR A 55 7.59 -5.70 11.78
N ASP A 56 7.69 -4.59 11.05
CA ASP A 56 6.60 -3.66 10.88
C ASP A 56 5.92 -3.85 9.52
N ASP A 57 5.00 -4.82 9.45
CA ASP A 57 4.10 -4.95 8.33
C ASP A 57 2.94 -3.93 8.43
N TRP A 58 2.47 -3.49 7.28
CA TRP A 58 1.32 -2.58 7.21
C TRP A 58 0.41 -2.96 6.06
N SER A 59 -0.90 -2.85 6.26
CA SER A 59 -1.87 -2.98 5.18
C SER A 59 -3.06 -2.06 5.40
N ALA A 60 -3.65 -1.60 4.29
CA ALA A 60 -4.93 -0.92 4.31
C ALA A 60 -6.06 -1.91 4.02
N LYS A 61 -7.28 -1.57 4.49
CA LYS A 61 -8.49 -2.26 4.05
C LYS A 61 -8.61 -2.18 2.52
N PRO A 62 -8.84 -3.30 1.81
CA PRO A 62 -9.04 -3.29 0.37
C PRO A 62 -10.20 -2.38 -0.04
N LYS A 63 -10.10 -1.83 -1.25
CA LYS A 63 -11.11 -0.94 -1.83
C LYS A 63 -11.48 -1.39 -3.22
N VAL A 64 -12.74 -1.18 -3.60
CA VAL A 64 -13.24 -1.47 -4.94
C VAL A 64 -13.07 -0.25 -5.83
N VAL A 65 -12.55 -0.45 -7.04
CA VAL A 65 -12.46 0.59 -8.08
C VAL A 65 -13.85 1.10 -8.42
N LYS A 66 -14.03 2.42 -8.25
CA LYS A 66 -15.20 3.18 -8.67
C LYS A 66 -14.77 4.36 -9.52
N ASP A 67 -15.46 4.59 -10.63
CA ASP A 67 -15.12 5.66 -11.59
C ASP A 67 -13.65 5.56 -12.05
N GLY A 68 -13.15 4.33 -12.23
CA GLY A 68 -11.78 4.05 -12.65
C GLY A 68 -10.69 4.49 -11.67
N THR A 69 -10.99 4.76 -10.39
CA THR A 69 -10.00 5.21 -9.40
C THR A 69 -10.21 4.60 -8.01
N VAL A 70 -9.12 4.39 -7.27
CA VAL A 70 -9.14 4.20 -5.80
C VAL A 70 -8.11 5.11 -5.15
N ARG A 71 -8.35 5.47 -3.89
CA ARG A 71 -7.44 6.32 -3.10
C ARG A 71 -7.14 5.67 -1.76
N PHE A 72 -5.88 5.69 -1.35
CA PHE A 72 -5.41 5.25 -0.06
C PHE A 72 -4.67 6.38 0.64
N VAL A 73 -4.86 6.49 1.96
CA VAL A 73 -4.01 7.33 2.81
C VAL A 73 -2.99 6.37 3.41
N VAL A 74 -1.75 6.52 3.00
CA VAL A 74 -0.63 5.63 3.37
C VAL A 74 0.30 6.43 4.28
N PRO A 75 0.68 5.96 5.47
CA PRO A 75 1.75 6.60 6.22
C PRO A 75 3.03 6.68 5.38
N LYS A 76 3.75 7.81 5.40
CA LYS A 76 4.92 8.01 4.50
C LYS A 76 5.99 6.94 4.68
N ASP A 77 6.24 6.56 5.93
CA ASP A 77 7.15 5.47 6.35
C ASP A 77 6.72 4.08 5.86
N ARG A 78 5.50 3.95 5.32
CA ARG A 78 4.95 2.71 4.73
C ARG A 78 4.81 2.76 3.22
N THR A 79 5.28 3.82 2.57
CA THR A 79 5.32 3.87 1.10
C THR A 79 6.48 3.06 0.55
N ASP A 80 7.59 2.98 1.26
CA ASP A 80 8.70 2.09 0.94
C ASP A 80 8.29 0.61 1.17
N GLY A 81 8.68 -0.26 0.25
CA GLY A 81 8.26 -1.66 0.26
C GLY A 81 6.76 -1.88 0.03
N LEU A 82 6.04 -0.87 -0.47
CA LEU A 82 4.62 -0.99 -0.76
C LEU A 82 4.38 -1.81 -2.02
N SER A 83 3.46 -2.75 -1.94
CA SER A 83 2.95 -3.56 -3.03
C SER A 83 1.46 -3.30 -3.23
N ILE A 84 1.00 -3.49 -4.46
CA ILE A 84 -0.40 -3.28 -4.84
C ILE A 84 -0.93 -4.59 -5.40
N THR A 85 -2.03 -5.07 -4.85
CA THR A 85 -2.74 -6.26 -5.33
C THR A 85 -4.02 -5.89 -6.03
N VAL A 86 -4.43 -6.71 -6.98
CA VAL A 86 -5.67 -6.56 -7.76
C VAL A 86 -6.35 -7.91 -7.85
N ARG A 87 -7.65 -7.93 -7.52
CA ARG A 87 -8.57 -9.02 -7.85
C ARG A 87 -9.63 -8.48 -8.78
N ALA A 88 -9.63 -8.98 -10.02
CA ALA A 88 -10.61 -8.57 -11.00
C ALA A 88 -11.88 -9.44 -10.95
N PRO A 89 -13.07 -8.91 -11.27
CA PRO A 89 -14.34 -9.64 -11.16
C PRO A 89 -14.46 -10.82 -12.13
N TRP A 90 -13.53 -10.96 -13.07
CA TRP A 90 -13.50 -12.04 -14.04
C TRP A 90 -12.56 -13.19 -13.68
N GLU A 91 -11.82 -13.08 -12.58
CA GLU A 91 -10.86 -14.11 -12.18
C GLU A 91 -11.58 -15.42 -11.84
N GLY A 92 -11.05 -16.51 -12.38
CA GLY A 92 -11.37 -17.85 -11.92
C GLY A 92 -10.51 -18.23 -10.71
N ALA A 93 -10.52 -19.51 -10.35
CA ALA A 93 -9.71 -20.04 -9.25
C ALA A 93 -8.21 -20.14 -9.65
N THR A 94 -7.50 -19.01 -9.62
CA THR A 94 -6.08 -18.88 -10.01
C THR A 94 -5.11 -19.46 -8.97
N GLY A 95 -5.51 -19.50 -7.69
CA GLY A 95 -4.63 -19.90 -6.58
C GLY A 95 -3.61 -18.84 -6.16
N TYR A 96 -3.79 -17.59 -6.59
CA TYR A 96 -2.97 -16.45 -6.17
C TYR A 96 -3.75 -15.14 -6.32
N VAL A 97 -3.24 -14.07 -5.73
CA VAL A 97 -3.68 -12.69 -5.97
C VAL A 97 -2.68 -12.01 -6.91
N THR A 98 -3.19 -11.35 -7.96
CA THR A 98 -2.33 -10.62 -8.89
C THR A 98 -1.72 -9.39 -8.20
N ASN A 99 -0.41 -9.24 -8.31
CA ASN A 99 0.30 -8.02 -7.94
C ASN A 99 0.48 -7.13 -9.17
N VAL A 100 0.48 -5.81 -8.96
CA VAL A 100 0.83 -4.85 -9.99
C VAL A 100 2.33 -4.90 -10.22
N ALA A 101 2.76 -5.27 -11.43
CA ALA A 101 4.15 -5.12 -11.84
C ALA A 101 4.49 -3.62 -11.94
N LEU A 102 5.33 -3.13 -11.02
CA LEU A 102 5.80 -1.74 -10.99
C LEU A 102 6.99 -1.54 -11.94
N ARG A 103 7.76 -2.61 -12.16
CA ARG A 103 8.83 -2.66 -13.14
C ARG A 103 8.98 -4.06 -13.72
N TYR A 104 9.09 -4.15 -15.05
CA TYR A 104 9.60 -5.35 -15.71
C TYR A 104 11.13 -5.28 -15.87
N LYS A 105 11.82 -6.44 -15.80
CA LYS A 105 13.27 -6.50 -15.95
C LYS A 105 13.70 -5.91 -17.30
N GLY A 106 14.67 -5.00 -17.26
CA GLY A 106 15.19 -4.32 -18.45
C GLY A 106 14.40 -3.08 -18.86
N GLN A 107 13.46 -2.62 -18.03
CA GLN A 107 12.91 -1.27 -18.10
C GLN A 107 13.64 -0.37 -17.10
N ASP A 108 13.72 0.91 -17.38
CA ASP A 108 14.21 1.93 -16.45
C ASP A 108 13.03 2.70 -15.85
N THR A 109 13.25 3.40 -14.74
CA THR A 109 12.24 4.30 -14.17
C THR A 109 11.75 5.26 -15.25
N TRP A 110 10.44 5.50 -15.29
CA TRP A 110 9.75 6.37 -16.26
C TRP A 110 9.52 5.79 -17.66
N ASP A 111 10.02 4.58 -17.94
CA ASP A 111 9.69 3.89 -19.19
C ASP A 111 8.17 3.65 -19.30
N ARG A 112 7.62 3.83 -20.50
CA ARG A 112 6.23 3.48 -20.77
C ARG A 112 6.12 1.99 -21.06
N VAL A 113 5.23 1.31 -20.34
CA VAL A 113 4.99 -0.11 -20.51
C VAL A 113 3.60 -0.32 -21.11
N ASP A 114 3.56 -0.84 -22.34
CA ASP A 114 2.33 -1.28 -22.97
C ASP A 114 2.04 -2.76 -22.68
N PHE A 115 0.92 -3.25 -23.23
CA PHE A 115 0.54 -4.65 -23.03
C PHE A 115 1.46 -5.64 -23.75
N ALA A 116 2.05 -5.27 -24.89
CA ALA A 116 2.94 -6.16 -25.65
C ALA A 116 4.25 -6.39 -24.90
N THR A 117 4.80 -5.33 -24.31
CA THR A 117 5.95 -5.41 -23.39
C THR A 117 5.57 -6.21 -22.14
N ALA A 118 4.46 -5.85 -21.48
CA ALA A 118 4.04 -6.51 -20.25
C ALA A 118 3.85 -8.02 -20.43
N ARG A 119 3.07 -8.47 -21.44
CA ARG A 119 2.73 -9.88 -21.64
C ARG A 119 3.92 -10.77 -22.01
N THR A 120 5.01 -10.19 -22.52
CA THR A 120 6.21 -10.93 -22.96
C THR A 120 7.29 -10.95 -21.90
N ALA A 121 7.24 -10.01 -20.95
CA ALA A 121 8.17 -9.96 -19.83
C ALA A 121 8.15 -11.25 -19.03
N LYS A 122 9.33 -11.67 -18.59
CA LYS A 122 9.54 -12.91 -17.83
C LYS A 122 9.91 -12.67 -16.38
N ARG A 123 10.25 -11.43 -16.03
CA ARG A 123 10.59 -11.03 -14.67
C ARG A 123 10.11 -9.63 -14.37
N ALA A 124 9.69 -9.40 -13.14
CA ALA A 124 9.19 -8.12 -12.68
C ALA A 124 9.46 -7.90 -11.18
N SER A 125 9.45 -6.64 -10.75
CA SER A 125 9.23 -6.28 -9.34
C SER A 125 7.82 -5.70 -9.18
N ALA A 126 7.20 -6.02 -8.05
CA ALA A 126 5.94 -5.43 -7.60
C ALA A 126 6.13 -4.54 -6.35
N CYS A 127 7.38 -4.27 -5.98
CA CYS A 127 7.73 -3.52 -4.77
C CYS A 127 8.09 -2.08 -5.14
N TRP A 128 7.36 -1.12 -4.56
CA TRP A 128 7.58 0.30 -4.78
C TRP A 128 8.71 0.79 -3.87
N ALA A 129 9.55 1.69 -4.38
CA ALA A 129 10.58 2.37 -3.57
C ALA A 129 10.04 3.52 -2.72
N GLY A 130 8.71 3.70 -2.67
CA GLY A 130 8.06 4.72 -1.87
C GLY A 130 8.20 6.14 -2.39
N THR A 131 7.83 7.10 -1.53
CA THR A 131 7.92 8.53 -1.82
C THR A 131 7.83 9.37 -0.55
N ASP A 132 8.51 10.50 -0.55
CA ASP A 132 8.37 11.53 0.50
C ASP A 132 7.26 12.55 0.19
N GLN A 133 6.59 12.43 -0.97
CA GLN A 133 5.57 13.37 -1.40
C GLN A 133 4.24 13.16 -0.64
N ASP A 134 3.48 14.24 -0.44
CA ASP A 134 2.15 14.18 0.19
C ASP A 134 1.10 13.51 -0.70
N ALA A 135 1.37 13.40 -2.00
CA ALA A 135 0.48 12.75 -2.96
C ALA A 135 1.29 12.02 -4.04
N ALA A 136 0.81 10.83 -4.40
CA ALA A 136 1.34 10.04 -5.51
C ALA A 136 0.19 9.56 -6.38
N THR A 137 0.39 9.56 -7.70
CA THR A 137 -0.60 9.03 -8.65
C THR A 137 0.04 7.98 -9.54
N MET A 138 -0.52 6.78 -9.52
CA MET A 138 -0.07 5.69 -10.38
C MET A 138 -1.20 5.27 -11.33
N LYS A 139 -0.89 5.19 -12.61
CA LYS A 139 -1.82 4.64 -13.61
C LYS A 139 -1.54 3.15 -13.75
N VAL A 140 -2.51 2.32 -13.37
CA VAL A 140 -2.43 0.87 -13.45
C VAL A 140 -3.25 0.39 -14.64
N ARG A 141 -2.63 -0.45 -15.48
CA ARG A 141 -3.30 -1.15 -16.57
C ARG A 141 -3.60 -2.55 -16.10
N VAL A 142 -4.81 -3.01 -16.39
CA VAL A 142 -5.26 -4.35 -16.05
C VAL A 142 -5.93 -4.97 -17.26
N ARG A 143 -5.61 -6.24 -17.53
CA ARG A 143 -6.24 -7.02 -18.60
C ARG A 143 -6.53 -8.44 -18.15
N LYS A 144 -7.62 -8.99 -18.69
CA LYS A 144 -7.92 -10.42 -18.64
C LYS A 144 -6.92 -11.18 -19.50
N VAL A 145 -6.39 -12.27 -18.95
CA VAL A 145 -5.49 -13.22 -19.62
C VAL A 145 -5.89 -14.66 -19.25
N GLN A 146 -5.31 -15.65 -19.92
CA GLN A 146 -5.45 -17.06 -19.55
C GLN A 146 -4.21 -17.51 -18.77
N VAL A 147 -4.42 -18.11 -17.61
CA VAL A 147 -3.37 -18.55 -16.67
C VAL A 147 -3.63 -19.97 -16.21
N GLU A 148 -2.62 -20.64 -15.65
CA GLU A 148 -2.87 -21.90 -14.94
C GLU A 148 -3.59 -21.62 -13.61
N GLY A 149 -4.61 -22.43 -13.30
CA GLY A 149 -5.31 -22.44 -12.02
C GLY A 149 -5.48 -23.88 -11.50
N TYR A 150 -6.27 -24.06 -10.42
CA TYR A 150 -6.38 -25.34 -9.71
C TYR A 150 -6.91 -26.54 -10.53
N GLY A 151 -7.55 -26.29 -11.68
CA GLY A 151 -8.15 -27.33 -12.54
C GLY A 151 -7.82 -27.18 -14.03
N GLY A 152 -6.75 -26.45 -14.36
CA GLY A 152 -6.35 -26.11 -15.72
C GLY A 152 -6.44 -24.62 -16.01
N LYS A 153 -6.53 -24.26 -17.29
CA LYS A 153 -6.55 -22.85 -17.72
C LYS A 153 -7.81 -22.14 -17.23
N VAL A 154 -7.62 -21.02 -16.55
CA VAL A 154 -8.70 -20.14 -16.07
C VAL A 154 -8.45 -18.70 -16.50
N ALA A 155 -9.51 -17.89 -16.48
CA ALA A 155 -9.36 -16.45 -16.60
C ALA A 155 -8.56 -15.93 -15.39
N GLY A 156 -7.45 -15.25 -15.69
CA GLY A 156 -6.62 -14.56 -14.72
C GLY A 156 -6.42 -13.11 -15.11
N THR A 157 -5.52 -12.45 -14.37
CA THR A 157 -5.29 -11.03 -14.49
C THR A 157 -3.81 -10.72 -14.61
N ILE A 158 -3.45 -9.90 -15.59
CA ILE A 158 -2.17 -9.20 -15.64
C ILE A 158 -2.42 -7.74 -15.27
N ALA A 159 -1.61 -7.22 -14.34
CA ALA A 159 -1.67 -5.84 -13.90
C ALA A 159 -0.26 -5.23 -13.88
N TRP A 160 -0.12 -4.01 -14.41
CA TRP A 160 1.17 -3.33 -14.48
C TRP A 160 1.00 -1.81 -14.40
N ALA A 161 2.02 -1.12 -13.87
CA ALA A 161 2.10 0.32 -13.92
C ALA A 161 2.32 0.76 -15.39
N ALA A 162 1.52 1.71 -15.88
CA ALA A 162 1.62 2.21 -17.26
C ALA A 162 2.96 2.91 -17.53
N VAL A 163 3.60 3.38 -16.47
CA VAL A 163 4.93 3.98 -16.44
C VAL A 163 5.70 3.24 -15.37
N THR A 164 6.91 2.76 -15.67
CA THR A 164 7.78 2.10 -14.70
C THR A 164 8.05 3.03 -13.52
N GLN A 165 7.89 2.50 -12.31
CA GLN A 165 8.13 3.23 -11.06
C GLN A 165 9.52 2.93 -10.52
N ASP A 166 10.01 3.78 -9.62
CA ASP A 166 11.13 3.39 -8.75
C ASP A 166 10.73 2.17 -7.94
N TRP A 167 11.63 1.21 -7.81
CA TRP A 167 11.28 -0.12 -7.33
C TRP A 167 12.33 -0.65 -6.36
N LEU A 168 11.86 -1.57 -5.53
CA LEU A 168 12.69 -2.40 -4.67
C LEU A 168 12.82 -3.81 -5.24
N ARG A 169 13.79 -4.56 -4.74
CA ARG A 169 13.87 -6.01 -4.95
C ARG A 169 12.68 -6.70 -4.24
N PRO A 170 12.37 -7.97 -4.56
CA PRO A 170 12.96 -8.82 -5.59
C PRO A 170 12.43 -8.57 -7.00
N VAL A 171 13.26 -8.90 -7.99
CA VAL A 171 12.80 -9.14 -9.37
C VAL A 171 12.46 -10.63 -9.49
N VAL A 172 11.18 -10.96 -9.38
CA VAL A 172 10.64 -12.33 -9.39
C VAL A 172 10.31 -12.80 -10.81
N ALA A 173 10.00 -14.10 -10.96
CA ALA A 173 9.46 -14.63 -12.21
C ALA A 173 8.06 -14.04 -12.47
N SER A 174 7.80 -13.66 -13.72
CA SER A 174 6.51 -13.15 -14.16
C SER A 174 6.08 -13.86 -15.45
N PRO A 175 5.66 -15.15 -15.39
CA PRO A 175 5.26 -15.87 -16.59
C PRO A 175 4.14 -15.12 -17.31
N HIS A 176 4.34 -14.85 -18.59
CA HIS A 176 3.42 -14.05 -19.41
C HIS A 176 3.12 -12.66 -18.83
N GLY A 177 4.06 -12.07 -18.09
CA GLY A 177 3.92 -10.77 -17.45
C GLY A 177 3.13 -10.75 -16.14
N VAL A 178 2.56 -11.89 -15.71
CA VAL A 178 1.75 -11.98 -14.50
C VAL A 178 2.64 -12.14 -13.28
N VAL A 179 2.43 -11.32 -12.26
CA VAL A 179 3.05 -11.47 -10.93
C VAL A 179 1.94 -11.86 -9.97
N GLY A 180 2.06 -13.03 -9.33
CA GLY A 180 1.06 -13.53 -8.38
C GLY A 180 1.71 -13.91 -7.06
N THR A 181 1.00 -13.66 -5.95
CA THR A 181 1.41 -14.12 -4.62
C THR A 181 0.23 -14.77 -3.90
N GLN A 182 0.51 -15.68 -2.96
CA GLN A 182 -0.50 -16.22 -2.05
C GLN A 182 -0.64 -15.37 -0.78
N ASP A 183 0.45 -14.72 -0.38
CA ASP A 183 0.55 -13.80 0.76
C ASP A 183 0.98 -12.39 0.30
N VAL A 184 1.49 -11.58 1.22
CA VAL A 184 2.09 -10.27 0.93
C VAL A 184 3.38 -10.44 0.09
N MET A 185 3.67 -9.47 -0.80
CA MET A 185 4.92 -9.45 -1.55
C MET A 185 6.06 -8.99 -0.61
N PRO A 186 7.10 -9.83 -0.35
CA PRO A 186 8.23 -9.41 0.48
C PRO A 186 9.20 -8.55 -0.32
N CYS A 187 9.24 -7.27 0.03
CA CYS A 187 10.13 -6.30 -0.59
C CYS A 187 11.49 -6.27 0.12
N MET A 188 12.54 -5.88 -0.60
CA MET A 188 13.91 -5.80 -0.10
C MET A 188 14.57 -4.57 -0.68
N GLU A 189 15.36 -3.87 0.13
CA GLU A 189 16.23 -2.81 -0.35
C GLU A 189 17.08 -3.30 -1.54
N SER A 190 17.33 -2.39 -2.48
CA SER A 190 17.96 -2.68 -3.78
C SER A 190 19.41 -3.13 -3.66
#